data_AF-N4WZ19-F1
#
_entry.id   AF-N4WZ19-F1
#
_cell.length_a   1.000
_cell.length_b   1.000
_cell.length_c   1.000
_cell.angle_alpha   90.00
_cell.angle_beta   90.00
_cell.angle_gamma   90.00
#
_symmetry.space_group_name_H-M   'P 1'
#
loop_
_entity.id
_entity.type
_entity.pdbx_description
1 polymer ?
#
loop_
_entity_poly.entity_id
_entity_poly.type
_entity_poly.pdbx_seq_one_letter_code
_entity_poly.pdbx_strand_id
1 'polypeptide(L)'
;MNQSSHQEKKQHEKHRSHQSHDKKQKAKTFRRGKAVAFMDMMEQKRSTIKQQLDQPEYESIQQILIGELKAMDMVLNEFRQLFHLDEKDRTKNAMPLNQQKVNDRTN
;
A
#
# COMPACT_ATOMS: atom_id res chain seq x y z
N MET A 1 -70.19 -32.25 -1.95
CA MET A 1 -69.06 -31.32 -1.72
C MET A 1 -67.96 -31.70 -2.68
N ASN A 2 -67.57 -30.79 -3.57
CA ASN A 2 -66.77 -31.08 -4.75
C ASN A 2 -65.54 -30.15 -4.83
N GLN A 3 -64.42 -30.74 -5.25
CA GLN A 3 -63.25 -30.19 -5.98
C GLN A 3 -61.98 -29.67 -5.24
N SER A 4 -60.94 -30.49 -5.36
CA SER A 4 -59.55 -30.27 -5.83
C SER A 4 -58.82 -28.92 -5.77
N SER A 5 -57.59 -29.02 -5.22
CA SER A 5 -56.27 -28.55 -5.72
C SER A 5 -56.06 -27.08 -6.07
N HIS A 6 -55.09 -26.42 -5.39
CA HIS A 6 -54.15 -25.46 -6.00
C HIS A 6 -52.79 -25.50 -5.26
N GLN A 7 -51.74 -25.81 -6.01
CA GLN A 7 -50.34 -25.51 -5.69
C GLN A 7 -50.12 -23.99 -5.77
N GLU A 8 -49.16 -23.45 -5.01
CA GLU A 8 -48.30 -22.26 -5.29
C GLU A 8 -47.71 -21.81 -3.93
N LYS A 9 -46.44 -21.44 -3.72
CA LYS A 9 -45.20 -21.32 -4.50
C LYS A 9 -44.06 -21.36 -3.47
N LYS A 10 -43.00 -22.10 -3.78
CA LYS A 10 -41.67 -21.92 -3.18
C LYS A 10 -41.11 -20.56 -3.60
N GLN A 11 -40.08 -20.12 -2.87
CA GLN A 11 -39.04 -19.16 -3.25
C GLN A 11 -39.24 -17.72 -2.77
N HIS A 12 -38.47 -17.35 -1.75
CA HIS A 12 -37.62 -16.16 -1.82
C HIS A 12 -36.29 -16.49 -1.15
N GLU A 13 -35.47 -17.24 -1.88
CA GLU A 13 -34.02 -17.21 -1.72
C GLU A 13 -33.49 -15.85 -2.17
N LYS A 14 -32.41 -15.43 -1.48
CA LYS A 14 -31.31 -14.58 -1.95
C LYS A 14 -31.64 -13.12 -2.22
N HIS A 15 -30.82 -12.24 -1.62
CA HIS A 15 -30.05 -11.19 -2.31
C HIS A 15 -29.52 -10.18 -1.28
N ARG A 16 -28.52 -10.56 -0.46
CA ARG A 16 -27.60 -9.59 0.18
C ARG A 16 -26.20 -10.18 0.32
N SER A 17 -25.62 -10.56 -0.80
CA SER A 17 -24.18 -10.76 -0.91
C SER A 17 -23.77 -10.08 -2.19
N HIS A 18 -23.12 -8.90 -2.11
CA HIS A 18 -22.18 -8.36 -3.12
C HIS A 18 -21.58 -7.00 -2.75
N GLN A 19 -21.48 -6.62 -1.46
CA GLN A 19 -20.82 -5.37 -1.07
C GLN A 19 -19.66 -5.57 -0.09
N SER A 20 -18.92 -6.67 -0.23
CA SER A 20 -17.74 -6.97 0.59
C SER A 20 -16.41 -6.97 -0.17
N HIS A 21 -16.43 -6.94 -1.51
CA HIS A 21 -15.19 -7.01 -2.31
C HIS A 21 -14.47 -5.66 -2.41
N ASP A 22 -15.19 -4.54 -2.51
CA ASP A 22 -14.59 -3.21 -2.66
C ASP A 22 -13.81 -2.73 -1.43
N LYS A 23 -14.35 -2.95 -0.22
CA LYS A 23 -13.69 -2.54 1.03
C LYS A 23 -12.36 -3.28 1.24
N LYS A 24 -12.30 -4.56 0.84
CA LYS A 24 -11.08 -5.37 0.97
C LYS A 24 -9.97 -4.91 0.04
N GLN A 25 -10.29 -4.46 -1.18
CA GLN A 25 -9.27 -3.95 -2.10
C GLN A 25 -8.70 -2.59 -1.65
N LYS A 26 -9.55 -1.65 -1.21
CA LYS A 26 -9.11 -0.35 -0.72
C LYS A 26 -8.24 -0.44 0.54
N ALA A 27 -8.52 -1.40 1.43
CA ALA A 27 -7.69 -1.66 2.60
C ALA A 27 -6.28 -2.18 2.22
N LYS A 28 -6.16 -2.95 1.14
CA LYS A 28 -4.87 -3.45 0.64
C LYS A 28 -4.02 -2.34 0.03
N THR A 29 -4.62 -1.41 -0.72
CA THR A 29 -3.89 -0.29 -1.33
C THR A 29 -3.43 0.74 -0.30
N PHE A 30 -4.21 0.99 0.76
CA PHE A 30 -3.78 1.89 1.84
C PHE A 30 -2.58 1.35 2.62
N ARG A 31 -2.61 0.07 3.01
CA ARG A 31 -1.48 -0.57 3.70
C ARG A 31 -0.21 -0.55 2.85
N ARG A 32 -0.35 -0.82 1.55
CA ARG A 32 0.77 -0.74 0.61
C ARG A 32 1.31 0.69 0.47
N GLY A 33 0.44 1.69 0.34
CA GLY A 33 0.86 3.09 0.26
C GLY A 33 1.63 3.55 1.50
N LYS A 34 1.18 3.13 2.70
CA LYS A 34 1.92 3.39 3.94
C LYS A 34 3.26 2.66 4.00
N ALA A 35 3.34 1.43 3.49
CA ALA A 35 4.58 0.67 3.43
C ALA A 35 5.61 1.33 2.48
N VAL A 36 5.17 1.82 1.32
CA VAL A 36 6.03 2.56 0.38
C VAL A 36 6.56 3.85 1.03
N ALA A 37 5.67 4.67 1.62
CA ALA A 37 6.10 5.91 2.28
C ALA A 37 7.09 5.66 3.44
N PHE A 38 6.89 4.57 4.21
CA PHE A 38 7.83 4.17 5.24
C PHE A 38 9.18 3.74 4.67
N MET A 39 9.17 2.97 3.57
CA MET A 39 10.39 2.54 2.89
C MET A 39 11.16 3.73 2.32
N ASP A 40 10.49 4.71 1.71
CA ASP A 40 11.12 5.94 1.20
C ASP A 40 11.81 6.71 2.34
N MET A 41 11.15 6.85 3.50
CA MET A 41 11.75 7.45 4.69
C MET A 41 13.00 6.69 5.17
N MET A 42 12.95 5.37 5.19
CA MET A 42 14.09 4.53 5.60
C MET A 42 15.26 4.64 4.62
N GLU A 43 14.99 4.67 3.31
CA GLU A 43 16.00 4.88 2.27
C GLU A 43 16.66 6.26 2.38
N GLN A 44 15.91 7.30 2.73
CA GLN A 44 16.47 8.63 2.98
C GLN A 44 17.43 8.60 4.18
N LYS A 45 17.05 8.01 5.31
CA LYS A 45 17.93 7.89 6.50
C LYS A 45 19.20 7.12 6.19
N ARG A 46 19.07 6.00 5.47
CA ARG A 46 20.20 5.20 5.00
C ARG A 46 21.15 6.03 4.14
N SER A 47 20.61 6.85 3.23
CA SER A 47 21.42 7.74 2.39
C SER A 47 22.18 8.78 3.23
N THR A 48 21.55 9.33 4.26
CA THR A 48 22.21 10.27 5.18
C THR A 48 23.37 9.61 5.92
N ILE A 49 23.19 8.40 6.47
CA ILE A 49 24.27 7.69 7.16
C ILE A 49 25.43 7.39 6.20
N LYS A 50 25.13 7.02 4.95
CA LYS A 50 26.19 6.84 3.94
C LYS A 50 26.99 8.12 3.70
N GLN A 51 26.33 9.26 3.56
CA GLN A 51 27.02 10.55 3.39
C GLN A 51 27.89 10.89 4.61
N GLN A 52 27.44 10.54 5.82
CA GLN A 52 28.20 10.75 7.05
C GLN A 52 29.47 9.90 7.10
N LEU A 53 29.47 8.68 6.56
CA LEU A 53 30.67 7.82 6.51
C LEU A 53 31.82 8.44 5.72
N ASP A 54 31.52 9.36 4.80
CA ASP A 54 32.51 10.04 3.98
C ASP A 54 32.99 11.38 4.58
N GLN A 55 32.42 11.83 5.71
CA GLN A 55 32.84 13.08 6.36
C GLN A 55 33.86 12.83 7.48
N PRO A 56 34.96 13.61 7.53
CA PRO A 56 36.01 13.43 8.53
C PRO A 56 35.53 13.71 9.97
N GLU A 57 34.52 14.56 10.14
CA GLU A 57 33.93 14.87 11.45
C GLU A 57 33.30 13.65 12.16
N TYR A 58 33.04 12.55 11.44
CA TYR A 58 32.48 11.32 12.01
C TYR A 58 33.48 10.17 12.17
N GLU A 59 34.79 10.40 11.94
CA GLU A 59 35.82 9.36 12.02
C GLU A 59 35.81 8.61 13.37
N SER A 60 35.64 9.35 14.48
CA SER A 60 35.61 8.77 15.82
C SER A 60 34.43 7.82 16.09
N ILE A 61 33.37 7.90 15.29
CA ILE A 61 32.15 7.07 15.42
C ILE A 61 31.90 6.18 14.19
N GLN A 62 32.87 6.07 13.27
CA GLN A 62 32.66 5.40 11.98
C GLN A 62 32.18 3.94 12.13
N GLN A 63 32.69 3.20 13.12
CA GLN A 63 32.25 1.82 13.39
C GLN A 63 30.77 1.74 13.81
N ILE A 64 30.27 2.74 14.54
CA ILE A 64 28.86 2.83 14.93
C ILE A 64 28.00 3.07 13.68
N LEU A 65 28.41 4.03 12.83
CA LEU A 65 27.69 4.34 11.58
C LEU A 65 27.67 3.15 10.61
N ILE A 66 28.76 2.39 10.50
CA ILE A 66 28.82 1.14 9.72
C ILE A 66 27.82 0.12 10.28
N GLY A 67 27.79 -0.04 11.61
CA GLY A 67 26.84 -0.93 12.28
C GLY A 67 25.38 -0.54 12.02
N GLU A 68 25.06 0.75 12.16
CA GLU A 68 23.72 1.29 11.91
C GLU A 68 23.31 1.12 10.43
N LEU A 69 24.23 1.41 9.49
CA LEU A 69 23.97 1.23 8.06
C LEU A 69 23.65 -0.24 7.73
N LYS A 70 24.41 -1.19 8.29
CA LYS A 70 24.13 -2.63 8.12
C LYS A 70 22.79 -3.02 8.73
N ALA A 71 22.45 -2.50 9.91
CA ALA A 71 21.16 -2.75 10.53
C ALA A 71 20.00 -2.21 9.67
N MET A 72 20.12 -1.01 9.13
CA MET A 72 19.14 -0.45 8.20
C MET A 72 19.02 -1.29 6.92
N ASP A 73 20.13 -1.76 6.35
CA ASP A 73 20.12 -2.62 5.17
C ASP A 73 19.37 -3.93 5.41
N MET A 74 19.57 -4.56 6.58
CA MET A 74 18.84 -5.77 6.97
C MET A 74 17.33 -5.51 7.09
N VAL A 75 16.93 -4.48 7.85
CA VAL A 75 15.51 -4.12 8.03
C VAL A 75 14.85 -3.75 6.71
N LEU A 76 15.53 -3.00 5.84
CA LEU A 76 14.99 -2.65 4.51
C LEU A 76 14.76 -3.89 3.64
N ASN A 77 15.67 -4.85 3.65
CA ASN A 77 15.52 -6.09 2.89
C ASN A 77 14.37 -6.96 3.43
N GLU A 78 14.29 -7.15 4.73
CA GLU A 78 13.18 -7.87 5.38
C GLU A 78 11.84 -7.19 5.10
N PHE A 79 11.78 -5.86 5.17
CA PHE A 79 10.57 -5.09 4.92
C PHE A 79 10.10 -5.23 3.47
N ARG A 80 11.01 -5.18 2.50
CA ARG A 80 10.68 -5.41 1.07
C ARG A 80 10.07 -6.79 0.85
N GLN A 81 10.65 -7.82 1.46
CA GLN A 81 10.13 -9.18 1.39
C GLN A 81 8.75 -9.29 2.04
N LEU A 82 8.59 -8.74 3.25
CA LEU A 82 7.34 -8.80 4.01
C LEU A 82 6.15 -8.16 3.28
N PHE A 83 6.40 -7.07 2.54
CA PHE A 83 5.38 -6.32 1.83
C PHE A 83 5.34 -6.58 0.31
N HIS A 84 6.21 -7.47 -0.19
CA HIS A 84 6.39 -7.74 -1.63
C HIS A 84 6.55 -6.45 -2.45
N LEU A 85 7.43 -5.56 -2.00
CA LEU A 85 7.67 -4.25 -2.60
C LEU A 85 8.84 -4.34 -3.59
N ASP A 86 8.59 -4.92 -4.76
CA ASP A 86 9.57 -4.91 -5.85
C ASP A 86 9.63 -3.54 -6.55
N GLU A 87 10.79 -3.19 -7.10
CA GLU A 87 11.04 -1.88 -7.73
C GLU A 87 10.13 -1.61 -8.95
N LYS A 88 9.70 -2.68 -9.65
CA LYS A 88 8.74 -2.65 -10.77
C LYS A 88 7.34 -2.16 -10.41
N ASP A 89 7.12 -1.97 -9.12
CA ASP A 89 5.82 -1.91 -8.49
C ASP A 89 5.61 -0.56 -7.76
N ARG A 90 6.67 0.29 -7.72
CA ARG A 90 6.61 1.71 -7.32
C ARG A 90 5.97 2.59 -8.41
N THR A 91 6.17 2.27 -9.69
CA THR A 91 5.68 3.06 -10.83
C THR A 91 4.16 2.95 -11.04
N LYS A 92 3.52 1.87 -10.60
CA LYS A 92 2.06 1.67 -10.79
C LYS A 92 1.18 2.49 -9.85
N ASN A 93 1.73 2.99 -8.75
CA ASN A 93 0.97 3.69 -7.71
C ASN A 93 1.03 5.23 -7.82
N ALA A 94 1.81 5.77 -8.76
CA ALA A 94 1.72 7.17 -9.17
C ALA A 94 0.48 7.35 -10.07
N MET A 95 -0.72 7.11 -9.52
CA MET A 95 -1.95 7.50 -10.20
C MET A 95 -2.07 9.04 -10.16
N PRO A 96 -2.47 9.67 -11.28
CA PRO A 96 -2.38 11.11 -11.46
C PRO A 96 -3.35 11.84 -10.52
N LEU A 97 -2.89 12.96 -9.99
CA LEU A 97 -3.72 13.91 -9.23
C LEU A 97 -4.91 14.32 -10.12
N ASN A 98 -6.10 13.94 -9.69
CA ASN A 98 -7.39 14.21 -10.31
C ASN A 98 -7.49 15.67 -10.79
N GLN A 99 -7.44 15.90 -12.11
CA GLN A 99 -7.80 17.19 -12.70
C GLN A 99 -9.30 17.37 -12.52
N GLN A 100 -9.61 18.26 -11.59
CA GLN A 100 -10.94 18.76 -11.27
C GLN A 100 -11.63 19.22 -12.57
N LYS A 101 -12.73 18.56 -12.93
CA LYS A 101 -13.72 19.09 -13.88
C LYS A 101 -14.21 20.44 -13.34
N VAL A 102 -13.62 21.51 -13.84
CA VAL A 102 -14.23 22.84 -13.91
C VAL A 102 -14.28 23.17 -15.38
N ASN A 103 -15.41 22.88 -16.03
CA ASN A 103 -15.86 23.49 -17.27
C ASN A 103 -17.28 22.99 -17.54
N ASP A 104 -18.23 23.60 -16.84
CA ASP A 104 -19.64 23.66 -17.27
C ASP A 104 -20.20 25.02 -16.81
N ARG A 105 -19.68 26.09 -17.41
CA ARG A 105 -20.39 27.35 -17.63
C ARG A 105 -19.91 27.94 -18.95
N THR A 106 -20.86 28.42 -19.74
CA THR A 106 -20.75 29.07 -21.07
C THR A 106 -20.80 28.15 -22.29
N ASN A 107 -22.01 27.83 -22.74
CA ASN A 107 -22.59 28.49 -23.93
C ASN A 107 -24.12 28.45 -23.84
#